data_AF-A0A7W0MTZ0-F1
#
_entry.id   AF-A0A7W0MTZ0-F1
#
_cell.length_a   1.000
_cell.length_b   1.000
_cell.length_c   1.000
_cell.angle_alpha   90.00
_cell.angle_beta   90.00
_cell.angle_gamma   90.00
#
_symmetry.space_group_name_H-M   'P 1'
#
loop_
_entity.id
_entity.type
_entity.pdbx_description
1 polymer ?
#
loop_
_entity_poly.entity_id
_entity_poly.type
_entity_poly.pdbx_seq_one_letter_code
_entity_poly.pdbx_strand_id
1 'polypeptide(L)' 'MRAGRSYRLLYTRSGRLPARLDPGRVDHLEIVDVASGEVVLFWDLDAREAARRASAVREDLARLDEEGFLERWGEA' A
#
# COMPACT_ATOMS: atom_id res chain seq x y z
N MET A 1 13.94 11.58 6.92
CA MET A 1 14.08 10.14 7.28
C MET A 1 13.41 9.31 6.20
N ARG A 2 13.83 8.06 5.94
CA ARG A 2 13.14 7.22 4.94
C ARG A 2 11.70 6.93 5.37
N ALA A 3 10.77 6.98 4.44
CA ALA A 3 9.33 6.76 4.67
C ALA A 3 9.04 5.42 5.35
N GLY A 4 9.76 4.34 4.99
CA GLY A 4 9.59 3.03 5.60
C GLY A 4 9.95 2.93 7.10
N ARG A 5 10.45 4.00 7.73
CA ARG A 5 10.60 4.09 9.18
C ARG A 5 9.38 4.72 9.86
N SER A 6 8.71 5.65 9.18
CA SER A 6 7.51 6.34 9.68
C SER A 6 6.23 5.60 9.28
N TYR A 7 6.25 4.87 8.16
CA TYR A 7 5.08 4.22 7.58
C TYR A 7 5.28 2.73 7.33
N ARG A 8 4.16 2.00 7.41
CA ARG A 8 4.07 0.57 7.08
C ARG A 8 2.94 0.33 6.09
N LEU A 9 3.22 -0.47 5.06
CA LEU A 9 2.20 -1.03 4.18
C LEU A 9 1.59 -2.29 4.81
N LEU A 10 0.27 -2.29 5.01
CA LEU A 10 -0.52 -3.50 5.22
C LEU A 10 -1.24 -3.87 3.93
N TYR A 11 -1.27 -5.16 3.64
CA TYR A 11 -1.96 -5.71 2.47
C TYR A 11 -2.85 -6.86 2.92
N THR A 12 -4.16 -6.59 2.95
CA THR A 12 -5.19 -7.58 3.24
C THR A 12 -5.76 -8.13 1.94
N ARG A 13 -5.59 -9.43 1.73
CA ARG A 13 -6.19 -10.14 0.59
C ARG A 13 -7.54 -10.69 1.00
N SER A 14 -8.58 -10.42 0.22
CA SER A 14 -9.94 -10.92 0.48
C SER A 14 -10.15 -12.38 0.01
N GLY A 15 -9.11 -13.01 -0.54
CA GLY A 15 -9.13 -14.38 -1.04
C GLY A 15 -7.75 -15.04 -1.04
N ARG A 16 -7.72 -16.38 -1.10
CA ARG A 16 -6.48 -17.18 -1.03
C ARG A 16 -5.90 -17.55 -2.39
N LEU A 17 -6.68 -17.41 -3.46
CA LEU A 17 -6.23 -17.74 -4.81
C LEU A 17 -5.24 -16.69 -5.34
N PRO A 18 -4.35 -17.02 -6.30
CA PRO A 18 -3.60 -16.01 -7.04
C PRO A 18 -4.53 -15.05 -7.79
N ALA A 19 -4.17 -13.77 -7.88
CA ALA A 19 -4.98 -12.72 -8.53
C ALA A 19 -5.49 -13.10 -9.94
N ARG A 20 -4.64 -13.78 -10.73
CA ARG A 20 -4.99 -14.24 -12.09
C ARG A 20 -6.14 -15.26 -12.16
N LEU A 21 -6.44 -15.94 -11.05
CA LEU A 21 -7.47 -16.99 -10.95
C LEU A 21 -8.74 -16.48 -10.25
N ASP A 22 -8.75 -15.22 -9.82
CA ASP A 22 -9.87 -14.64 -9.08
C ASP A 22 -10.10 -13.19 -9.52
N PRO A 23 -10.62 -12.99 -10.75
CA PRO A 23 -10.68 -11.67 -11.39
C PRO A 23 -11.70 -10.71 -10.75
N GLY A 24 -12.62 -11.20 -9.92
CA GLY A 24 -13.58 -10.37 -9.19
C GLY A 24 -13.13 -9.96 -7.79
N ARG A 25 -11.94 -10.40 -7.36
CA ARG A 25 -11.45 -10.15 -6.01
C ARG A 25 -10.99 -8.71 -5.83
N VAL A 26 -11.50 -8.07 -4.76
CA VAL A 26 -11.07 -6.75 -4.31
C VAL A 26 -10.20 -6.89 -3.07
N ASP A 27 -8.96 -6.45 -3.17
CA ASP A 27 -7.95 -6.46 -2.12
C ASP A 27 -7.79 -5.08 -1.49
N HIS A 28 -7.38 -5.05 -0.21
CA HIS A 28 -7.25 -3.81 0.55
C HIS A 28 -5.77 -3.51 0.84
N LEU A 29 -5.36 -2.27 0.60
CA LEU A 29 -4.04 -1.76 0.95
C LEU A 29 -4.18 -0.58 1.92
N GLU A 30 -3.38 -0.59 2.97
CA GLU A 30 -3.33 0.47 3.97
C GLU A 30 -1.89 0.93 4.16
N ILE A 31 -1.67 2.25 4.21
CA ILE A 31 -0.45 2.82 4.77
C ILE A 31 -0.78 3.29 6.17
N VAL A 32 0.00 2.81 7.13
CA VAL A 32 -0.21 3.10 8.55
C VAL A 32 0.99 3.87 9.08
N ASP A 33 0.74 4.97 9.77
CA ASP A 33 1.75 5.65 10.57
C ASP A 33 2.17 4.77 11.75
N VAL A 34 3.47 4.54 11.86
CA VAL A 34 4.04 3.61 12.84
C VAL A 34 3.93 4.15 14.26
N ALA A 35 3.94 5.46 14.45
CA ALA A 35 3.92 6.09 15.77
C ALA A 35 2.50 6.17 16.33
N SER A 36 1.51 6.57 15.52
CA SER A 36 0.11 6.66 15.95
C SER A 36 -0.67 5.37 15.75
N GLY A 37 -0.25 4.51 14.81
CA GLY A 37 -1.02 3.34 14.38
C GLY A 37 -2.20 3.68 13.48
N GLU A 38 -2.30 4.92 13.00
CA GLU A 38 -3.42 5.38 12.18
C GLU A 38 -3.18 5.12 10.69
N VAL A 39 -4.25 4.79 9.97
CA VAL A 39 -4.23 4.66 8.51
C VAL A 39 -4.20 6.06 7.89
N VAL A 40 -3.14 6.35 7.14
CA VAL A 40 -2.94 7.64 6.44
C VAL A 40 -3.30 7.57 4.97
N LEU A 41 -3.25 6.38 4.35
CA LEU A 41 -3.70 6.13 2.98
C LEU A 41 -4.38 4.77 2.89
N PHE A 42 -5.40 4.67 2.05
CA PHE A 42 -6.21 3.47 1.88
C PHE A 42 -6.62 3.28 0.43
N TRP A 43 -6.57 2.04 -0.07
CA TRP A 43 -7.09 1.70 -1.39
C TRP A 43 -7.81 0.35 -1.40
N ASP A 44 -8.98 0.35 -2.05
CA ASP A 44 -9.68 -0.84 -2.53
C ASP A 44 -9.42 -1.03 -4.01
N LEU A 45 -8.79 -2.14 -4.38
CA LEU A 45 -8.35 -2.40 -5.75
C LEU A 45 -8.64 -3.82 -6.16
N ASP A 46 -8.83 -4.06 -7.45
CA ASP A 46 -8.80 -5.43 -7.95
C ASP A 46 -7.45 -6.10 -7.60
N ALA A 47 -7.47 -7.42 -7.45
CA ALA A 47 -6.33 -8.19 -6.99
C ALA A 47 -5.03 -7.96 -7.80
N ARG A 48 -5.13 -7.64 -9.10
CA ARG A 48 -3.96 -7.41 -9.96
C ARG A 48 -3.38 -6.02 -9.69
N GLU A 49 -4.21 -4.99 -9.66
CA GLU A 49 -3.77 -3.62 -9.39
C GLU A 49 -3.30 -3.48 -7.93
N ALA A 50 -3.94 -4.15 -6.97
CA ALA A 50 -3.49 -4.20 -5.58
C ALA A 50 -2.06 -4.77 -5.48
N ALA A 51 -1.77 -5.90 -6.14
CA ALA A 51 -0.44 -6.50 -6.11
C ALA A 51 0.61 -5.57 -6.75
N ARG A 52 0.28 -4.93 -7.87
CA ARG A 52 1.15 -3.97 -8.55
C ARG A 52 1.42 -2.74 -7.68
N ARG A 53 0.37 -2.13 -7.13
CA ARG A 53 0.48 -0.95 -6.26
C ARG A 53 1.26 -1.25 -4.99
N ALA A 54 0.98 -2.39 -4.35
CA ALA A 54 1.74 -2.84 -3.17
C ALA A 54 3.24 -3.02 -3.46
N SER A 55 3.62 -3.43 -4.67
CA SER A 55 5.03 -3.52 -5.05
C SER A 55 5.66 -2.12 -5.19
N ALA A 56 5.00 -1.22 -5.90
CA ALA A 56 5.48 0.15 -6.11
C ALA A 56 5.59 0.93 -4.78
N VAL A 57 4.60 0.81 -3.92
CA VAL A 57 4.61 1.40 -2.57
C VAL A 57 5.79 0.88 -1.76
N ARG A 58 6.07 -0.43 -1.76
CA ARG A 58 7.22 -0.98 -1.00
C ARG A 58 8.55 -0.41 -1.49
N GLU A 59 8.72 -0.26 -2.79
CA GLU A 59 9.91 0.36 -3.37
C GLU A 59 10.06 1.82 -2.92
N ASP A 60 8.96 2.58 -2.99
CA ASP A 60 8.96 3.99 -2.60
C ASP A 60 9.13 4.19 -1.09
N LEU A 61 8.55 3.35 -0.24
CA LEU A 61 8.82 3.35 1.20
C LEU A 61 10.31 3.14 1.50
N ALA A 62 11.01 2.33 0.70
CA ALA A 62 12.42 2.06 0.88
C ALA A 62 13.34 3.16 0.31
N ARG A 63 12.85 3.94 -0.65
CA ARG A 63 13.63 4.90 -1.46
C ARG A 63 13.39 6.37 -1.07
N LEU A 64 12.15 6.74 -0.80
CA LEU A 64 11.74 8.11 -0.53
C LEU A 64 11.81 8.44 0.97
N ASP A 65 11.83 9.73 1.27
CA ASP A 65 11.53 10.23 2.60
C ASP A 65 10.02 10.40 2.80
N GLU A 66 9.66 10.79 4.02
CA GLU A 66 8.28 10.91 4.48
C GLU A 66 7.45 11.88 3.62
N GLU A 67 7.95 13.09 3.42
CA GLU A 67 7.30 14.14 2.64
C GLU A 67 7.16 13.73 1.16
N GLY A 68 8.25 13.27 0.53
CA GLY A 68 8.20 12.84 -0.87
C GLY A 68 7.33 11.59 -1.09
N PHE A 69 7.17 10.74 -0.07
CA PHE A 69 6.23 9.62 -0.13
C PHE A 69 4.78 10.11 -0.12
N LEU A 70 4.42 11.02 0.80
CA LEU A 70 3.06 11.55 0.88
C LEU A 70 2.71 12.44 -0.32
N GLU A 71 3.63 13.25 -0.82
CA GLU A 71 3.42 14.04 -2.06
C GLU A 71 3.09 13.11 -3.23
N ARG A 72 3.81 11.99 -3.35
CA ARG A 72 3.61 11.04 -4.44
C ARG A 72 2.31 10.25 -4.36
N TRP A 73 1.89 9.85 -3.16
CA TRP A 73 0.79 8.88 -2.97
C TRP A 73 -0.48 9.48 -2.35
N GLY A 74 -0.41 10.70 -1.81
CA GLY A 74 -1.50 11.37 -1.10
C GLY A 74 -2.49 12.13 -1.99
N GLU A 75 -2.16 12.35 -3.27
CA GLU A 75 -3.06 12.99 -4.24
C GLU A 75 -3.93 11.98 -5.05
N ALA A 76 -3.88 10.69 -4.69
CA ALA A 76 -4.48 9.59 -5.47
C ALA A 76 -5.95 9.31 -5.16
#